data_AF-A0A964C2J0-F1
#
_entry.id   AF-A0A964C2J0-F1
#
_cell.length_a   1.000
_cell.length_b   1.000
_cell.length_c   1.000
_cell.angle_alpha   90.00
_cell.angle_beta   90.00
_cell.angle_gamma   90.00
#
_symmetry.space_group_name_H-M   'P 1'
#
loop_
_entity.id
_entity.type
_entity.pdbx_description
1 polymer ?
#
loop_
_entity_poly.entity_id
_entity_poly.type
_entity_poly.pdbx_seq_one_letter_code
_entity_poly.pdbx_strand_id
1 'polypeptide(L)'
;MKLVDRAILARQRGDIDQVTALTRAVFAKERAAADLVANEWDFEPTRSVLHRSAAVLAIECAQLREAERLIGRALAGNPPADIADELRDLLIE
;
A
#
# COMPACT_ATOMS: atom_id res chain seq x y z
N MET A 1 -8.56 3.76 9.34
CA MET A 1 -9.80 4.42 8.87
C MET A 1 -9.73 5.95 8.88
N LYS A 2 -9.67 6.65 10.03
CA LYS A 2 -9.75 8.15 10.08
C LYS A 2 -8.87 8.96 9.11
N LEU A 3 -7.71 8.46 8.70
CA LEU A 3 -6.82 9.18 7.75
C LEU A 3 -7.22 8.97 6.28
N VAL A 4 -7.67 7.76 5.92
CA VAL A 4 -8.17 7.43 4.58
C VAL A 4 -9.45 8.22 4.30
N ASP A 5 -10.38 8.25 5.26
CA ASP A 5 -11.62 9.01 5.13
C ASP A 5 -11.35 10.51 4.89
N ARG A 6 -10.34 11.05 5.58
CA ARG A 6 -9.90 12.44 5.39
C ARG A 6 -9.25 12.67 4.03
N ALA A 7 -8.44 11.73 3.54
CA ALA A 7 -7.80 11.83 2.23
C ALA A 7 -8.85 11.83 1.11
N ILE A 8 -9.88 10.99 1.23
CA ILE A 8 -11.01 10.95 0.30
C ILE A 8 -11.78 12.27 0.30
N LEU A 9 -12.09 12.83 1.48
CA LEU A 9 -12.78 14.12 1.59
C LEU A 9 -11.95 15.28 1.03
N ALA A 10 -10.63 15.29 1.24
CA ALA A 10 -9.73 16.30 0.66
C ALA A 10 -9.72 16.20 -0.87
N ARG A 11 -9.72 14.97 -1.42
CA ARG A 11 -9.79 14.73 -2.87
C ARG A 11 -11.09 15.24 -3.47
N GLN A 12 -12.22 15.01 -2.80
CA GLN A 12 -13.52 15.55 -3.21
C GLN A 12 -13.58 17.09 -3.21
N ARG A 13 -12.77 17.73 -2.35
CA ARG A 13 -12.67 19.20 -2.25
C ARG A 13 -11.64 19.80 -3.21
N GLY A 14 -10.87 18.99 -3.93
CA GLY A 14 -9.79 19.45 -4.79
C GLY A 14 -8.58 20.02 -4.04
N ASP A 15 -8.44 19.76 -2.73
CA ASP A 15 -7.33 20.24 -1.92
C ASP A 15 -6.11 19.29 -2.08
N ILE A 16 -5.36 19.50 -3.16
CA ILE A 16 -4.26 18.62 -3.58
C ILE A 16 -3.13 18.56 -2.53
N ASP A 17 -2.83 19.67 -1.86
CA ASP A 17 -1.80 19.71 -0.84
C ASP A 17 -2.19 18.86 0.37
N GLN A 18 -3.45 18.96 0.79
CA GLN A 18 -3.97 18.16 1.89
C GLN A 18 -4.09 16.68 1.53
N VAL A 19 -4.51 16.36 0.29
CA VAL A 19 -4.49 14.97 -0.22
C VAL A 19 -3.08 14.41 -0.13
N THR A 20 -2.08 15.13 -0.66
CA THR A 20 -0.69 14.69 -0.66
C THR A 20 -0.16 14.44 0.75
N ALA A 21 -0.42 15.37 1.68
CA ALA A 21 0.01 15.25 3.06
C ALA A 21 -0.67 14.06 3.77
N LEU A 22 -1.97 13.87 3.55
CA LEU A 22 -2.72 12.77 4.16
C LEU A 22 -2.31 11.43 3.57
N THR A 23 -2.16 11.31 2.25
CA THR A 23 -1.73 10.08 1.59
C THR A 23 -0.35 9.66 2.08
N ARG A 24 0.60 10.59 2.23
CA ARG A 24 1.92 10.30 2.83
C ARG A 24 1.82 9.78 4.27
N ALA A 25 0.91 10.35 5.06
CA ALA A 25 0.69 9.90 6.43
C ALA A 25 0.02 8.52 6.50
N VAL A 26 -0.89 8.19 5.58
CA VAL A 26 -1.47 6.85 5.44
C VAL A 26 -0.41 5.87 5.00
N PHE A 27 0.37 6.21 3.96
CA PHE A 27 1.47 5.40 3.45
C PHE A 27 2.44 4.99 4.56
N ALA A 28 2.88 5.94 5.39
CA ALA A 28 3.79 5.65 6.50
C ALA A 28 3.22 4.62 7.49
N LYS A 29 1.90 4.63 7.73
CA LYS A 29 1.24 3.68 8.63
C LYS A 29 1.08 2.30 8.00
N GLU A 30 0.63 2.23 6.74
CA GLU A 30 0.49 0.95 6.03
C GLU A 30 1.83 0.27 5.83
N ARG A 31 2.87 1.04 5.48
CA ARG A 31 4.25 0.53 5.44
C ARG A 31 4.68 -0.04 6.78
N ALA A 32 4.48 0.70 7.87
CA ALA A 32 4.87 0.22 9.19
C ALA A 32 4.10 -1.07 9.57
N ALA A 33 2.81 -1.16 9.23
CA ALA A 33 2.02 -2.37 9.43
C ALA A 33 2.55 -3.54 8.59
N ALA A 34 2.86 -3.31 7.31
CA ALA A 34 3.46 -4.31 6.42
C ALA A 34 4.81 -4.80 6.96
N ASP A 35 5.67 -3.89 7.44
CA ASP A 35 6.96 -4.20 8.02
C ASP A 35 6.85 -5.09 9.28
N LEU A 36 5.83 -4.88 10.12
CA LEU A 36 5.61 -5.69 11.33
C LEU A 36 5.29 -7.15 11.02
N VAL A 37 4.61 -7.43 9.91
CA VAL A 37 4.17 -8.79 9.55
C VAL A 37 5.04 -9.42 8.47
N ALA A 38 6.09 -8.75 8.04
CA ALA A 38 6.78 -9.10 6.81
C ALA A 38 7.52 -10.44 6.83
N ASN A 39 7.86 -10.95 8.01
CA ASN A 39 8.47 -12.27 8.18
C ASN A 39 7.46 -13.31 8.70
N GLU A 40 6.19 -12.93 8.85
CA GLU A 40 5.10 -13.79 9.33
C GLU A 40 4.42 -14.45 8.12
N TRP A 41 5.07 -15.46 7.55
CA TRP A 41 4.62 -16.12 6.32
C TRP A 41 3.26 -16.83 6.48
N ASP A 42 2.98 -17.37 7.66
CA ASP A 42 1.71 -18.02 8.00
C ASP A 42 0.57 -17.02 8.22
N PHE A 43 0.86 -15.72 8.20
CA PHE A 43 -0.12 -14.64 8.38
C PHE A 43 -0.77 -14.18 7.06
N GLU A 44 -0.69 -15.01 6.02
CA GLU A 44 -1.46 -14.79 4.81
C GLU A 44 -2.96 -15.02 5.07
N PRO A 45 -3.85 -14.21 4.47
CA PRO A 45 -3.57 -13.20 3.45
C PRO A 45 -3.17 -11.83 3.99
N THR A 46 -3.23 -11.63 5.31
CA THR A 46 -3.04 -10.30 5.93
C THR A 46 -1.67 -9.71 5.60
N ARG A 47 -0.60 -10.52 5.53
CA ARG A 47 0.72 -10.05 5.11
C ARG A 47 0.70 -9.43 3.71
N SER A 48 0.19 -10.16 2.72
CA SER A 48 0.14 -9.68 1.34
C SER A 48 -0.84 -8.51 1.14
N VAL A 49 -1.98 -8.50 1.83
CA VAL A 49 -2.92 -7.37 1.82
C VAL A 49 -2.26 -6.08 2.32
N LEU A 50 -1.52 -6.13 3.44
CA LEU A 50 -0.85 -4.95 3.99
C LEU A 50 0.26 -4.43 3.06
N HIS A 51 1.05 -5.33 2.47
CA HIS A 51 2.07 -4.93 1.50
C HIS A 51 1.47 -4.34 0.24
N ARG A 52 0.38 -4.93 -0.28
CA ARG A 52 -0.33 -4.38 -1.45
C ARG A 52 -0.89 -2.99 -1.15
N SER A 53 -1.55 -2.81 0.00
CA SER A 53 -2.08 -1.50 0.40
C SER A 53 -0.97 -0.44 0.50
N ALA A 54 0.16 -0.80 1.12
CA ALA A 54 1.32 0.07 1.20
C ALA A 54 1.90 0.39 -0.19
N ALA A 55 1.93 -0.57 -1.12
CA ALA A 55 2.42 -0.36 -2.49
C ALA A 55 1.54 0.61 -3.28
N VAL A 56 0.21 0.47 -3.22
CA VAL A 56 -0.74 1.40 -3.85
C VAL A 56 -0.49 2.83 -3.36
N LEU A 57 -0.36 3.02 -2.04
CA LEU A 57 -0.10 4.33 -1.46
C LEU A 57 1.29 4.88 -1.80
N ALA A 58 2.28 4.01 -1.99
CA ALA A 58 3.60 4.41 -2.48
C ALA A 58 3.52 4.96 -3.90
N ILE A 59 2.73 4.32 -4.78
CA ILE A 59 2.46 4.81 -6.15
C ILE A 59 1.76 6.17 -6.10
N GLU A 60 0.71 6.31 -5.29
CA GLU A 60 0.02 7.60 -5.11
C GLU A 60 0.96 8.70 -4.58
N CYS A 61 1.96 8.34 -3.78
CA CYS A 61 2.99 9.26 -3.28
C CYS A 61 4.16 9.49 -4.26
N ALA A 62 4.11 8.94 -5.48
CA ALA A 62 5.19 8.90 -6.47
C ALA A 62 6.51 8.26 -5.96
N GLN A 63 6.42 7.36 -4.98
CA GLN A 63 7.53 6.60 -4.39
C GLN A 63 7.70 5.25 -5.11
N LEU A 64 7.88 5.27 -6.44
CA LEU A 64 7.82 4.06 -7.29
C LEU A 64 8.80 2.96 -6.88
N ARG A 65 10.04 3.32 -6.49
CA ARG A 65 11.03 2.35 -5.99
C ARG A 65 10.57 1.64 -4.72
N GLU A 66 9.84 2.34 -3.85
CA GLU A 66 9.32 1.74 -2.62
C GLU A 66 8.12 0.85 -2.91
N ALA A 67 7.27 1.25 -3.87
CA ALA A 67 6.18 0.41 -4.35
C ALA A 67 6.69 -0.93 -4.89
N GLU A 68 7.70 -0.91 -5.77
CA GLU A 68 8.34 -2.11 -6.31
C GLU A 68 8.88 -3.03 -5.21
N ARG A 69 9.57 -2.47 -4.19
CA ARG A 69 10.07 -3.25 -3.05
C ARG A 69 8.95 -3.91 -2.25
N LEU A 70 7.86 -3.18 -2.00
CA LEU A 70 6.70 -3.69 -1.27
C LEU A 70 6.00 -4.80 -2.06
N ILE A 71 5.84 -4.62 -3.37
CA ILE A 71 5.27 -5.63 -4.27
C ILE A 71 6.13 -6.89 -4.27
N GLY A 72 7.43 -6.75 -4.49
CA GLY A 72 8.36 -7.88 -4.49
C GLY A 72 8.36 -8.65 -3.17
N ARG A 73 8.30 -7.93 -2.03
CA ARG A 73 8.22 -8.55 -0.71
C ARG A 73 6.92 -9.30 -0.46
N ALA A 74 5.79 -8.80 -0.98
CA ALA A 74 4.52 -9.51 -0.93
C ALA A 74 4.57 -10.80 -1.75
N LEU A 75 5.02 -10.71 -3.01
CA LEU A 75 5.11 -11.81 -3.96
C LEU A 75 6.14 -12.88 -3.56
N ALA A 76 7.15 -12.53 -2.77
CA ALA A 76 8.15 -13.47 -2.28
C ALA A 76 7.60 -14.49 -1.26
N GLY A 77 6.40 -14.30 -0.74
CA GLY A 77 5.75 -15.29 0.13
C GLY A 77 4.75 -16.15 -0.60
N ASN A 78 3.59 -16.37 0.03
CA ASN A 78 2.52 -17.19 -0.55
C ASN A 78 1.19 -16.42 -0.57
N PRO A 79 1.13 -15.26 -1.27
CA PRO A 79 -0.12 -14.53 -1.39
C PRO A 79 -1.17 -15.38 -2.10
N PRO A 80 -2.46 -15.27 -1.73
CA PRO A 80 -3.55 -15.78 -2.55
C PRO A 80 -3.47 -15.30 -4.00
N ALA A 81 -4.00 -16.11 -4.93
CA ALA A 81 -3.85 -15.88 -6.36
C ALA A 81 -4.41 -14.52 -6.82
N ASP A 82 -5.57 -14.13 -6.31
CA ASP A 82 -6.19 -12.84 -6.57
C ASP A 82 -5.29 -11.67 -6.13
N ILE A 83 -4.74 -11.73 -4.92
CA ILE A 83 -3.82 -10.70 -4.42
C ILE A 83 -2.51 -10.69 -5.23
N ALA A 84 -2.00 -11.86 -5.62
CA ALA A 84 -0.80 -11.98 -6.44
C ALA A 84 -0.99 -11.32 -7.82
N ASP A 85 -2.16 -11.48 -8.42
CA ASP A 85 -2.49 -10.86 -9.71
C ASP A 85 -2.64 -9.35 -9.56
N GLU A 86 -3.36 -8.88 -8.54
CA GLU A 86 -3.44 -7.44 -8.23
C GLU A 86 -2.06 -6.80 -8.02
N LEU A 87 -1.13 -7.51 -7.35
CA LEU A 87 0.24 -7.05 -7.13
C LEU A 87 1.06 -6.95 -8.43
N ARG A 88 0.81 -7.84 -9.39
CA ARG A 88 1.47 -7.80 -10.71
C ARG A 88 0.91 -6.69 -11.58
N ASP A 89 -0.39 -6.45 -11.50
CA ASP A 89 -1.03 -5.34 -12.22
C ASP A 89 -0.43 -3.99 -11.83
N LEU A 90 -0.13 -3.79 -10.54
CA LEU A 90 0.55 -2.58 -10.03
C LEU A 90 1.96 -2.34 -10.60
N LEU A 91 2.61 -3.34 -11.22
CA LEU A 91 3.91 -3.15 -11.88
C LEU A 91 3.79 -2.62 -13.31
N ILE A 92 2.58 -2.64 -13.87
CA ILE A 92 2.31 -2.32 -15.28
C ILE A 92 1.55 -0.97 -15.40
N GLU A 93 0.85 -0.54 -14.35
CA GLU A 93 0.21 0.78 -14.23
C GLU A 93 1.21 1.95 -14.17
#